data_AF-A0A6G2V7K8-F1
#
_entry.id   AF-A0A6G2V7K8-F1
#
_cell.length_a   1.000
_cell.length_b   1.000
_cell.length_c   1.000
_cell.angle_alpha   90.00
_cell.angle_beta   90.00
_cell.angle_gamma   90.00
#
_symmetry.space_group_name_H-M   'P 1'
#
loop_
_entity.id
_entity.type
_entity.pdbx_description
1 polymer ?
#
loop_
_entity_poly.entity_id
_entity_poly.type
_entity_poly.pdbx_seq_one_letter_code
_entity_poly.pdbx_strand_id
1 'polypeptide(L)'
;MTTTDATDSTAAAPDHALARRVTDVLQPRNVLLVGMLAIGLAAAGEWTGLLWGLLGALCAGIVPAGYIEWERGRGTWGDRHVVDRTKRAPIFFVILGSIGAGSAVMVLGGAPTGILAAMLALWAMTVVLLAVNTVWKISVDASVASAVVALLAAVHSPWWLCAYAMAAAVSWSRVALGYHTVGQVTAGTALGAATATAFLFV
;
A
#
# COMPACT_ATOMS: atom_id res chain seq x y z
N MET A 1 15.91 -6.33 -54.08
CA MET A 1 16.18 -7.28 -52.99
C MET A 1 15.66 -6.64 -51.72
N THR A 2 14.41 -6.94 -51.38
CA THR A 2 13.66 -6.41 -50.23
C THR A 2 14.06 -7.15 -48.96
N THR A 3 14.60 -6.45 -47.97
CA THR A 3 14.73 -6.96 -46.60
C THR A 3 13.62 -6.38 -45.76
N THR A 4 12.60 -7.20 -45.54
CA THR A 4 11.53 -7.02 -44.56
C THR A 4 11.97 -7.60 -43.22
N ASP A 5 11.47 -6.97 -42.15
CA ASP A 5 11.22 -7.50 -40.80
C ASP A 5 12.37 -7.87 -39.86
N ALA A 6 12.46 -7.06 -38.79
CA ALA A 6 12.47 -7.56 -37.41
C ALA A 6 11.95 -6.46 -36.47
N THR A 7 10.65 -6.18 -36.50
CA THR A 7 10.00 -5.60 -35.32
C THR A 7 9.94 -6.68 -34.25
N ASP A 8 10.94 -6.70 -33.38
CA ASP A 8 10.92 -7.42 -32.10
C ASP A 8 9.83 -6.80 -31.19
N SER A 9 8.57 -7.08 -31.51
CA SER A 9 7.49 -6.98 -30.55
C SER A 9 7.52 -8.28 -29.76
N THR A 10 8.32 -8.30 -28.69
CA THR A 10 8.25 -9.37 -27.70
C THR A 10 6.87 -9.29 -27.05
N ALA A 11 5.91 -10.00 -27.63
CA ALA A 11 4.59 -10.20 -27.05
C ALA A 11 4.78 -10.88 -25.70
N ALA A 12 4.86 -10.09 -24.63
CA ALA A 12 5.03 -10.59 -23.28
C ALA A 12 3.98 -11.66 -23.00
N ALA A 13 4.41 -12.81 -22.49
CA ALA A 13 3.52 -13.95 -22.20
C ALA A 13 2.24 -13.48 -21.46
N PRO A 14 1.07 -14.07 -21.76
CA PRO A 14 -0.23 -13.62 -21.25
C PRO A 14 -0.25 -13.43 -19.71
N ASP A 15 0.45 -14.28 -18.97
CA ASP A 15 0.60 -14.19 -17.50
C ASP A 15 1.27 -12.89 -17.05
N HIS A 16 2.26 -12.43 -17.81
CA HIS A 16 2.99 -11.19 -17.53
C HIS A 16 2.17 -9.94 -17.88
N ALA A 17 1.26 -10.04 -18.86
CA ALA A 17 0.29 -8.98 -19.16
C ALA A 17 -0.78 -8.88 -18.06
N LEU A 18 -1.29 -10.02 -17.58
CA LEU A 18 -2.24 -10.06 -16.47
C LEU A 18 -1.63 -9.53 -15.17
N ALA A 19 -0.41 -9.95 -14.83
CA ALA A 19 0.29 -9.50 -13.63
C ALA A 19 0.55 -7.97 -13.63
N ARG A 20 0.81 -7.37 -14.79
CA ARG A 20 0.90 -5.91 -14.93
C ARG A 20 -0.43 -5.23 -14.66
N ARG A 21 -1.53 -5.70 -15.28
CA ARG A 21 -2.86 -5.15 -15.03
C ARG A 21 -3.24 -5.23 -13.55
N VAL A 22 -2.98 -6.36 -12.90
CA VAL A 22 -3.20 -6.52 -11.45
C VAL A 22 -2.42 -5.47 -10.67
N THR A 23 -1.15 -5.24 -11.01
CA THR A 23 -0.31 -4.25 -10.34
C THR A 23 -0.78 -2.81 -10.58
N ASP A 24 -1.21 -2.48 -11.80
CA ASP A 24 -1.67 -1.13 -12.14
C ASP A 24 -3.01 -0.78 -11.47
N VAL A 25 -3.92 -1.76 -11.41
CA VAL A 25 -5.25 -1.59 -10.80
C VAL A 25 -5.14 -1.60 -9.27
N LEU A 26 -4.43 -2.58 -8.71
CA LEU A 26 -4.27 -2.78 -7.26
C LEU A 26 -3.01 -2.13 -6.69
N GLN A 27 -2.54 -1.07 -7.35
CA GLN A 27 -1.46 -0.27 -6.80
C GLN A 27 -1.85 0.28 -5.41
N PRO A 28 -0.88 0.46 -4.50
CA PRO A 28 -1.12 0.86 -3.12
C PRO A 28 -2.01 2.10 -2.99
N ARG A 29 -1.86 3.06 -3.91
CA ARG A 29 -2.70 4.26 -3.98
C ARG A 29 -4.19 3.92 -4.08
N ASN A 30 -4.56 3.04 -5.01
CA ASN A 30 -5.96 2.70 -5.27
C ASN A 30 -6.52 1.84 -4.13
N VAL A 31 -5.71 0.90 -3.63
CA VAL A 31 -6.07 0.02 -2.52
C VAL A 31 -6.29 0.83 -1.24
N LEU A 32 -5.43 1.80 -0.93
CA LEU A 32 -5.60 2.69 0.23
C LEU A 32 -6.76 3.66 0.03
N LEU A 33 -6.98 4.16 -1.19
CA LEU A 33 -8.10 5.06 -1.47
C LEU A 33 -9.44 4.38 -1.17
N VAL A 34 -9.67 3.20 -1.77
CA VAL A 34 -10.92 2.45 -1.57
C VAL A 34 -10.98 1.87 -0.16
N GLY A 35 -9.87 1.32 0.32
CA GLY A 35 -9.77 0.67 1.63
C GLY A 35 -10.04 1.62 2.78
N MET A 36 -9.42 2.80 2.80
CA MET A 36 -9.61 3.76 3.90
C MET A 36 -11.01 4.37 3.90
N LEU A 37 -11.62 4.60 2.74
CA LEU A 37 -13.03 5.01 2.66
C LEU A 37 -13.95 3.94 3.25
N ALA A 38 -13.74 2.68 2.89
CA ALA A 38 -14.51 1.57 3.42
C ALA A 38 -14.31 1.39 4.94
N ILE A 39 -13.07 1.50 5.43
CA ILE A 39 -12.75 1.45 6.87
C ILE A 39 -13.42 2.62 7.60
N GLY A 40 -13.38 3.83 7.05
CA GLY A 40 -13.98 5.00 7.66
C GLY A 40 -15.51 4.89 7.76
N LEU A 41 -16.16 4.46 6.68
CA LEU A 41 -17.60 4.20 6.68
C LEU A 41 -17.97 3.09 7.68
N ALA A 42 -17.22 2.00 7.71
CA ALA A 42 -17.44 0.90 8.63
C ALA A 42 -17.23 1.30 10.10
N ALA A 43 -16.21 2.12 10.38
CA ALA A 43 -15.88 2.57 11.73
C ALA A 43 -16.92 3.54 12.29
N ALA A 44 -17.48 4.42 11.45
CA ALA A 44 -18.48 5.39 11.87
C ALA A 44 -19.91 4.84 11.85
N GLY A 45 -20.20 3.88 10.96
CA GLY A 45 -21.56 3.39 10.70
C GLY A 45 -22.44 4.39 9.92
N GLU A 46 -21.93 5.57 9.60
CA GLU A 46 -22.62 6.63 8.87
C GLU A 46 -21.68 7.35 7.89
N TRP A 47 -22.26 8.17 7.01
CA TRP A 47 -21.56 8.82 5.90
C TRP A 47 -20.43 9.77 6.35
N THR A 48 -20.47 10.31 7.58
CA THR A 48 -19.42 11.16 8.13
C THR A 48 -18.07 10.44 8.21
N GLY A 49 -18.09 9.12 8.37
CA GLY A 49 -16.91 8.25 8.35
C GLY A 49 -16.14 8.28 7.02
N LEU A 50 -16.83 8.60 5.91
CA LEU A 50 -16.17 8.75 4.60
C LEU A 50 -15.19 9.92 4.58
N LEU A 51 -15.46 11.00 5.32
CA LEU A 51 -14.56 12.16 5.38
C LEU A 51 -13.26 11.79 6.11
N TRP A 52 -13.38 11.04 7.21
CA TRP A 52 -12.23 10.50 7.92
C TRP A 52 -11.48 9.47 7.08
N GLY A 53 -12.20 8.60 6.36
CA GLY A 53 -11.62 7.65 5.41
C GLY A 53 -10.87 8.33 4.27
N LEU A 54 -11.41 9.43 3.76
CA LEU A 54 -10.76 10.25 2.74
C LEU A 54 -9.49 10.89 3.28
N LEU A 55 -9.52 11.45 4.49
CA LEU A 55 -8.32 11.95 5.16
C LEU A 55 -7.25 10.84 5.28
N GLY A 56 -7.66 9.64 5.70
CA GLY A 56 -6.81 8.44 5.72
C GLY A 56 -6.19 8.11 4.36
N ALA A 57 -7.01 8.06 3.31
CA ALA A 57 -6.56 7.81 1.95
C ALA A 57 -5.58 8.88 1.44
N LEU A 58 -5.85 10.15 1.74
CA LEU A 58 -5.00 11.27 1.37
C LEU A 58 -3.62 11.14 2.02
N CYS A 59 -3.60 10.93 3.34
CA CYS A 59 -2.37 10.84 4.13
C CYS A 59 -1.55 9.58 3.78
N ALA A 60 -2.18 8.42 3.70
CA ALA A 60 -1.47 7.15 3.51
C ALA A 60 -1.17 6.83 2.04
N GLY A 61 -1.97 7.33 1.09
CA GLY A 61 -1.90 6.92 -0.32
C GLY A 61 -1.57 8.06 -1.29
N ILE A 62 -2.32 9.16 -1.25
CA ILE A 62 -2.23 10.23 -2.26
C ILE A 62 -0.99 11.10 -2.05
N VAL A 63 -0.71 11.53 -0.82
CA VAL A 63 0.48 12.34 -0.50
C VAL A 63 1.78 11.61 -0.89
N PRO A 64 1.98 10.32 -0.54
CA PRO A 64 3.16 9.57 -0.94
C PRO A 64 3.27 9.39 -2.46
N ALA A 65 2.15 9.12 -3.14
CA ALA A 65 2.13 8.99 -4.60
C ALA A 65 2.49 10.32 -5.29
N GLY A 66 1.98 11.44 -4.77
CA GLY A 66 2.32 12.78 -5.26
C GLY A 66 3.80 13.11 -5.05
N TYR A 67 4.37 12.74 -3.91
CA TYR A 67 5.80 12.90 -3.64
C TYR A 67 6.67 12.11 -4.63
N ILE A 68 6.31 10.85 -4.91
CA ILE A 68 7.02 10.03 -5.91
C ILE A 68 7.00 10.72 -7.28
N GLU A 69 5.84 11.16 -7.75
CA GLU A 69 5.72 11.76 -9.08
C GLU A 69 6.46 13.09 -9.16
N TRP A 70 6.45 13.88 -8.09
CA TRP A 70 7.23 15.11 -7.98
C TRP A 70 8.74 14.86 -8.04
N GLU A 71 9.26 13.85 -7.32
CA GLU A 71 10.68 13.50 -7.39
C GLU A 71 11.09 12.96 -8.77
N ARG A 72 10.20 12.21 -9.44
CA ARG A 72 10.42 11.76 -10.83
C ARG A 72 10.52 12.92 -11.80
N GLY A 73 9.63 13.91 -11.68
CA GLY A 73 9.63 15.12 -12.51
C GLY A 73 10.89 16.00 -12.35
N ARG A 74 11.54 15.95 -11.18
CA ARG A 74 12.77 16.71 -10.90
C ARG A 74 14.06 16.05 -11.40
N GLY A 75 13.97 14.86 -11.98
CA GLY A 75 15.16 14.15 -12.49
C GLY A 75 16.10 13.61 -11.42
N THR A 76 15.81 13.80 -10.12
CA THR A 76 16.62 13.31 -8.99
C THR A 76 16.75 11.78 -8.95
N TRP A 77 15.83 11.09 -9.63
CA TRP A 77 15.78 9.64 -9.81
C TRP A 77 16.09 9.20 -11.26
N GLY A 78 16.50 10.14 -12.13
CA GLY A 78 16.71 9.94 -13.58
C GLY A 78 18.01 9.23 -13.98
N ASP A 79 19.03 9.17 -13.11
CA ASP A 79 20.25 8.43 -13.42
C ASP A 79 20.13 6.95 -13.04
N ARG A 80 20.29 6.11 -14.06
CA ARG A 80 20.01 4.67 -14.18
C ARG A 80 20.81 3.73 -13.25
N HIS A 81 21.29 4.19 -12.11
CA HIS A 81 22.02 3.39 -11.11
C HIS A 81 21.47 3.51 -9.68
N VAL A 82 20.21 3.91 -9.49
CA VAL A 82 19.58 3.91 -8.16
C VAL A 82 19.12 2.50 -7.77
N VAL A 83 20.10 1.66 -7.42
CA VAL A 83 19.90 0.47 -6.56
C VAL A 83 20.23 0.84 -5.11
N ASP A 84 20.06 2.12 -4.72
CA ASP A 84 20.37 2.57 -3.37
C ASP A 84 19.16 2.50 -2.46
N ARG A 85 19.27 1.63 -1.45
CA ARG A 85 18.31 1.52 -0.34
C ARG A 85 18.10 2.87 0.36
N THR A 86 19.11 3.73 0.31
CA THR A 86 19.16 5.10 0.84
C THR A 86 18.12 6.03 0.21
N LYS A 87 17.76 5.84 -1.07
CA LYS A 87 16.73 6.66 -1.74
C LYS A 87 15.30 6.27 -1.37
N ARG A 88 15.10 5.16 -0.66
CA ARG A 88 13.77 4.71 -0.19
C ARG A 88 13.38 5.31 1.15
N ALA A 89 14.33 5.73 1.98
CA ALA A 89 14.02 6.27 3.31
C ALA A 89 13.22 7.60 3.27
N PRO A 90 13.52 8.57 2.37
CA PRO A 90 12.77 9.83 2.31
C PRO A 90 11.26 9.65 2.16
N ILE A 91 10.81 8.74 1.29
CA ILE A 91 9.39 8.49 1.09
C ILE A 91 8.70 7.95 2.35
N PHE A 92 9.35 7.07 3.12
CA PHE A 92 8.80 6.58 4.38
C PHE A 92 8.65 7.70 5.42
N PHE A 93 9.59 8.64 5.49
CA PHE A 93 9.44 9.80 6.38
C PHE A 93 8.29 10.71 5.98
N VAL A 94 8.08 10.92 4.68
CA VAL A 94 6.90 11.66 4.17
C VAL A 94 5.61 10.93 4.55
N ILE A 95 5.55 9.60 4.37
CA ILE A 95 4.39 8.79 4.77
C ILE A 95 4.14 8.90 6.28
N LEU A 96 5.18 8.71 7.10
CA LEU A 96 5.07 8.77 8.57
C LEU A 96 4.63 10.15 9.06
N GLY A 97 5.19 11.22 8.50
CA GLY A 97 4.78 12.58 8.80
C GLY A 97 3.34 12.86 8.38
N SER A 98 2.93 12.39 7.20
CA SER A 98 1.58 12.60 6.68
C SER A 98 0.52 11.82 7.48
N ILE A 99 0.74 10.53 7.73
CA ILE A 99 -0.16 9.70 8.55
C ILE A 99 -0.20 10.21 10.00
N GLY A 100 0.95 10.61 10.56
CA GLY A 100 1.03 11.17 11.91
C GLY A 100 0.23 12.48 12.03
N ALA A 101 0.39 13.39 11.07
CA ALA A 101 -0.38 14.63 11.03
C ALA A 101 -1.88 14.37 10.83
N GLY A 102 -2.25 13.46 9.93
CA GLY A 102 -3.65 13.05 9.72
C GLY A 102 -4.26 12.43 10.98
N SER A 103 -3.49 11.63 11.72
CA SER A 103 -3.92 11.06 13.00
C SER A 103 -4.13 12.14 14.07
N ALA A 104 -3.28 13.17 14.12
CA ALA A 104 -3.47 14.30 15.02
C ALA A 104 -4.76 15.07 14.69
N VAL A 105 -5.04 15.29 13.40
CA VAL A 105 -6.31 15.91 12.95
C VAL A 105 -7.51 15.06 13.35
N MET A 106 -7.43 13.73 13.23
CA MET A 106 -8.48 12.80 13.68
C MET A 106 -8.73 12.90 15.19
N VAL A 107 -7.68 13.00 16.01
CA VAL A 107 -7.81 13.19 17.46
C VAL A 107 -8.48 14.52 17.78
N LEU A 108 -8.03 15.61 17.17
CA LEU A 108 -8.57 16.95 17.41
C LEU A 108 -10.02 17.11 16.93
N GLY A 109 -10.38 16.42 15.85
CA GLY A 109 -11.72 16.46 15.27
C GLY A 109 -12.69 15.41 15.82
N GLY A 110 -12.29 14.62 16.82
CA GLY A 110 -13.16 13.62 17.44
C GLY A 110 -13.55 12.47 16.52
N ALA A 111 -12.61 11.99 15.69
CA ALA A 111 -12.86 10.87 14.78
C ALA A 111 -13.21 9.58 15.53
N PRO A 112 -14.01 8.68 14.93
CA PRO A 112 -14.31 7.37 15.51
C PRO A 112 -13.04 6.59 15.86
N THR A 113 -13.06 5.88 17.00
CA THR A 113 -11.89 5.14 17.50
C THR A 113 -11.39 4.10 16.50
N GLY A 114 -12.30 3.44 15.77
CA GLY A 114 -11.95 2.42 14.78
C GLY A 114 -11.08 2.95 13.63
N ILE A 115 -11.37 4.15 13.11
CA ILE A 115 -10.56 4.71 12.01
C ILE A 115 -9.22 5.24 12.52
N LEU A 116 -9.20 5.83 13.71
CA LEU A 116 -7.96 6.26 14.35
C LEU A 116 -7.04 5.07 14.64
N ALA A 117 -7.59 3.96 15.14
CA ALA A 117 -6.85 2.73 15.38
C ALA A 117 -6.26 2.16 14.07
N ALA A 118 -7.03 2.16 12.98
CA ALA A 118 -6.55 1.77 11.66
C ALA A 118 -5.41 2.68 11.16
N MET A 119 -5.54 3.99 11.36
CA MET A 119 -4.53 4.97 10.97
C MET A 119 -3.21 4.76 11.75
N LEU A 120 -3.30 4.55 13.06
CA LEU A 120 -2.14 4.28 13.91
C LEU A 120 -1.51 2.91 13.62
N ALA A 121 -2.32 1.91 13.27
CA ALA A 121 -1.82 0.60 12.85
C ALA A 121 -1.02 0.70 11.53
N LEU A 122 -1.52 1.47 10.55
CA LEU A 122 -0.79 1.76 9.31
C LEU A 122 0.48 2.57 9.57
N TRP A 123 0.45 3.51 10.53
CA TRP A 123 1.63 4.25 10.95
C TRP A 123 2.70 3.32 11.54
N ALA A 124 2.32 2.47 12.50
CA ALA A 124 3.22 1.49 13.11
C ALA A 124 3.77 0.49 12.08
N MET A 125 2.92 -0.01 11.19
CA MET A 125 3.35 -0.86 10.06
C MET A 125 4.40 -0.14 9.20
N THR A 126 4.21 1.15 8.92
CA THR A 126 5.14 1.95 8.12
C THR A 126 6.50 2.08 8.82
N VAL A 127 6.53 2.24 10.15
CA VAL A 127 7.78 2.22 10.94
C VAL A 127 8.51 0.88 10.77
N VAL A 128 7.79 -0.24 10.88
CA VAL A 128 8.38 -1.57 10.71
C VAL A 128 8.88 -1.77 9.28
N LEU A 129 8.11 -1.34 8.27
CA LEU A 129 8.52 -1.38 6.87
C LEU A 129 9.80 -0.57 6.64
N LEU A 130 9.89 0.65 7.18
CA LEU A 130 11.10 1.46 7.10
C LEU A 130 12.29 0.73 7.72
N ALA A 131 12.14 0.24 8.96
CA ALA A 131 13.21 -0.46 9.68
C ALA A 131 13.69 -1.71 8.92
N VAL A 132 12.77 -2.57 8.49
CA VAL A 132 13.11 -3.80 7.76
C VAL A 132 13.76 -3.48 6.42
N ASN A 133 13.23 -2.50 5.67
CA ASN A 133 13.71 -2.17 4.33
C ASN A 133 15.11 -1.54 4.31
N THR A 134 15.67 -1.14 5.47
CA THR A 134 17.10 -0.77 5.58
C THR A 134 18.02 -1.98 5.42
N VAL A 135 17.63 -3.14 5.95
CA VAL A 135 18.45 -4.37 6.00
C VAL A 135 18.02 -5.42 4.97
N TRP A 136 16.71 -5.52 4.69
CA TRP A 136 16.12 -6.54 3.82
C TRP A 136 14.90 -6.02 3.07
N LYS A 137 14.88 -6.22 1.75
CA LYS A 137 13.79 -5.73 0.89
C LYS A 137 12.49 -6.48 1.23
N ILE A 138 11.45 -5.75 1.63
CA ILE A 138 10.11 -6.29 1.92
C ILE A 138 9.08 -5.69 0.94
N SER A 139 8.00 -6.44 0.65
CA SER A 139 6.97 -6.00 -0.30
C SER A 139 5.94 -5.07 0.35
N VAL A 140 6.05 -3.77 0.09
CA VAL A 140 5.09 -2.77 0.58
C VAL A 140 3.70 -2.99 -0.02
N ASP A 141 3.60 -3.35 -1.30
CA ASP A 141 2.32 -3.59 -1.96
C ASP A 141 1.54 -4.73 -1.30
N ALA A 142 2.24 -5.82 -0.95
CA ALA A 142 1.64 -6.95 -0.25
C ALA A 142 1.24 -6.58 1.19
N SER A 143 2.06 -5.80 1.90
CA SER A 143 1.72 -5.29 3.23
C SER A 143 0.47 -4.42 3.22
N VAL A 144 0.38 -3.47 2.29
CA VAL A 144 -0.78 -2.57 2.17
C VAL A 144 -2.05 -3.33 1.80
N ALA A 145 -1.97 -4.24 0.82
CA ALA A 145 -3.13 -5.04 0.41
C ALA A 145 -3.64 -5.92 1.56
N SER A 146 -2.73 -6.56 2.30
CA SER A 146 -3.05 -7.37 3.48
C SER A 146 -3.63 -6.52 4.62
N ALA A 147 -3.03 -5.36 4.91
CA ALA A 147 -3.48 -4.47 5.97
C ALA A 147 -4.91 -3.98 5.75
N VAL A 148 -5.26 -3.55 4.53
CA VAL A 148 -6.64 -3.09 4.23
C VAL A 148 -7.66 -4.20 4.50
N VAL A 149 -7.37 -5.43 4.09
CA VAL A 149 -8.26 -6.58 4.33
C VAL A 149 -8.35 -6.91 5.82
N ALA A 150 -7.22 -6.94 6.52
CA ALA A 150 -7.16 -7.25 7.96
C ALA A 150 -7.89 -6.20 8.81
N LEU A 151 -7.70 -4.91 8.50
CA LEU A 151 -8.35 -3.80 9.20
C LEU A 151 -9.86 -3.78 8.93
N LEU A 152 -10.30 -4.02 7.70
CA LEU A 152 -11.73 -4.17 7.38
C LEU A 152 -12.38 -5.35 8.11
N ALA A 153 -11.66 -6.47 8.19
CA ALA A 153 -12.13 -7.64 8.93
C ALA A 153 -12.29 -7.35 10.44
N ALA A 154 -11.36 -6.58 11.01
CA ALA A 154 -11.38 -6.20 12.42
C ALA A 154 -12.46 -5.14 12.74
N VAL A 155 -12.61 -4.12 11.90
CA VAL A 155 -13.54 -3.00 12.20
C VAL A 155 -14.99 -3.33 11.86
N HIS A 156 -15.24 -4.20 10.87
CA HIS A 156 -16.58 -4.44 10.36
C HIS A 156 -17.03 -5.89 10.52
N SER A 157 -16.35 -6.83 9.86
CA SER A 157 -16.80 -8.22 9.81
C SER A 157 -15.73 -9.19 9.32
N PRO A 158 -15.59 -10.39 9.92
CA PRO A 158 -14.67 -11.42 9.47
C PRO A 158 -14.86 -11.88 8.01
N TRP A 159 -16.03 -11.65 7.41
CA TRP A 159 -16.28 -11.96 5.99
C TRP A 159 -15.31 -11.25 5.04
N TRP A 160 -14.74 -10.11 5.44
CA TRP A 160 -13.69 -9.45 4.69
C TRP A 160 -12.44 -10.29 4.51
N LEU A 161 -12.21 -11.33 5.32
CA LEU A 161 -11.10 -12.27 5.10
C LEU A 161 -11.16 -12.95 3.73
N CYS A 162 -12.33 -13.08 3.10
CA CYS A 162 -12.44 -13.55 1.71
C CYS A 162 -11.70 -12.64 0.72
N ALA A 163 -11.56 -11.35 1.03
CA ALA A 163 -10.80 -10.40 0.22
C ALA A 163 -9.27 -10.63 0.28
N TYR A 164 -8.76 -11.56 1.10
CA TYR A 164 -7.36 -12.00 0.97
C TYR A 164 -7.05 -12.60 -0.39
N ALA A 165 -8.06 -13.02 -1.18
CA ALA A 165 -7.87 -13.35 -2.59
C ALA A 165 -7.24 -12.18 -3.38
N MET A 166 -7.62 -10.94 -3.08
CA MET A 166 -7.01 -9.73 -3.65
C MET A 166 -5.55 -9.58 -3.21
N ALA A 167 -5.26 -9.73 -1.91
CA ALA A 167 -3.90 -9.66 -1.39
C ALA A 167 -3.00 -10.77 -1.97
N ALA A 168 -3.56 -11.96 -2.20
CA ALA A 168 -2.89 -13.06 -2.89
C ALA A 168 -2.62 -12.74 -4.37
N ALA A 169 -3.56 -12.11 -5.07
CA ALA A 169 -3.36 -11.67 -6.45
C ALA A 169 -2.25 -10.61 -6.57
N VAL A 170 -2.22 -9.62 -5.68
CA VAL A 170 -1.12 -8.65 -5.58
C VAL A 170 0.19 -9.37 -5.29
N SER A 171 0.20 -10.24 -4.29
CA SER A 171 1.38 -11.04 -3.91
C SER A 171 1.94 -11.85 -5.07
N TRP A 172 1.07 -12.54 -5.81
CA TRP A 172 1.43 -13.29 -6.99
C TRP A 172 2.00 -12.39 -8.09
N SER A 173 1.41 -11.23 -8.36
CA SER A 173 1.93 -10.32 -9.40
C SER A 173 3.36 -9.86 -9.10
N ARG A 174 3.68 -9.59 -7.83
CA ARG A 174 5.04 -9.17 -7.43
C ARG A 174 6.09 -10.27 -7.64
N VAL A 175 5.70 -11.52 -7.44
CA VAL A 175 6.59 -12.67 -7.68
C VAL A 175 6.69 -12.98 -9.17
N ALA A 176 5.56 -13.00 -9.88
CA ALA A 176 5.49 -13.31 -11.32
C ALA A 176 6.24 -12.28 -12.19
N LEU A 177 6.22 -11.00 -11.80
CA LEU A 177 6.99 -9.93 -12.47
C LEU A 177 8.46 -9.88 -12.03
N GLY A 178 8.91 -10.77 -11.15
CA GLY A 178 10.28 -10.81 -10.64
C GLY A 178 10.66 -9.64 -9.73
N TYR A 179 9.68 -8.87 -9.22
CA TYR A 179 9.95 -7.72 -8.35
C TYR A 179 10.35 -8.13 -6.94
N HIS A 180 9.82 -9.26 -6.44
CA HIS A 180 10.04 -9.76 -5.09
C HIS A 180 10.09 -11.28 -5.04
N THR A 181 10.76 -11.84 -4.03
CA THR A 181 10.71 -13.28 -3.75
C THR A 181 9.48 -13.63 -2.91
N VAL A 182 9.09 -14.91 -2.88
CA VAL A 182 7.97 -15.40 -2.06
C VAL A 182 8.16 -15.02 -0.59
N GLY A 183 9.37 -15.18 -0.04
CA GLY A 183 9.66 -14.79 1.36
C GLY A 183 9.41 -13.31 1.65
N GLN A 184 9.78 -12.41 0.73
CA GLN A 184 9.58 -10.96 0.89
C GLN A 184 8.09 -10.57 0.86
N VAL A 185 7.31 -11.27 0.05
CA VAL A 185 5.87 -11.07 -0.09
C VAL A 185 5.11 -11.67 1.09
N THR A 186 5.49 -12.87 1.54
CA THR A 186 4.90 -13.49 2.74
C THR A 186 5.17 -12.67 3.99
N ALA A 187 6.41 -12.20 4.20
CA ALA A 187 6.74 -11.31 5.32
C ALA A 187 5.94 -10.00 5.26
N GLY A 188 5.83 -9.40 4.06
CA GLY A 188 5.01 -8.21 3.86
C GLY A 188 3.54 -8.45 4.20
N THR A 189 2.96 -9.54 3.70
CA THR A 189 1.57 -9.92 3.95
C THR A 189 1.30 -10.17 5.43
N ALA A 190 2.21 -10.89 6.12
CA ALA A 190 2.10 -11.15 7.55
C ALA A 190 2.18 -9.85 8.37
N LEU A 191 3.07 -8.93 8.00
CA LEU A 191 3.16 -7.62 8.63
C LEU A 191 1.87 -6.80 8.43
N GLY A 192 1.28 -6.84 7.24
CA GLY A 192 -0.02 -6.22 6.98
C GLY A 192 -1.14 -6.85 7.82
N ALA A 193 -1.19 -8.18 7.93
CA ALA A 193 -2.18 -8.87 8.74
C ALA A 193 -2.08 -8.52 10.23
N ALA A 194 -0.85 -8.33 10.73
CA ALA A 194 -0.58 -7.93 12.11
C ALA A 194 -1.19 -6.57 12.46
N THR A 195 -1.51 -5.70 11.51
CA THR A 195 -2.18 -4.42 11.79
C THR A 195 -3.55 -4.59 12.46
N ALA A 196 -4.25 -5.70 12.22
CA ALA A 196 -5.52 -5.99 12.88
C ALA A 196 -5.38 -6.17 14.41
N THR A 197 -4.18 -6.49 14.91
CA THR A 197 -3.94 -6.61 16.35
C THR A 197 -4.13 -5.29 17.10
N ALA A 198 -4.08 -4.14 16.42
CA ALA A 198 -4.40 -2.84 17.01
C ALA A 198 -5.82 -2.80 17.59
N PHE A 199 -6.77 -3.55 17.01
CA PHE A 199 -8.15 -3.62 17.48
C PHE A 199 -8.33 -4.50 18.73
N LEU A 200 -7.29 -5.17 19.21
CA LEU A 200 -7.32 -5.84 20.52
C LEU A 200 -7.25 -4.83 21.69
N PHE A 201 -6.92 -3.58 21.40
CA PHE A 201 -6.74 -2.51 22.39
C PHE A 201 -7.80 -1.41 22.31
N VAL A 202 -8.86 -1.61 21.51
CA VAL A 202 -9.95 -0.65 21.25
C VAL A 202 -11.25 -1.16 21.84
#